data_AF-A0A532TCL3-F1
#
_entry.id   AF-A0A532TCL3-F1
#
_cell.length_a   1.000
_cell.length_b   1.000
_cell.length_c   1.000
_cell.angle_alpha   90.00
_cell.angle_beta   90.00
_cell.angle_gamma   90.00
#
_symmetry.space_group_name_H-M   'P 1'
#
loop_
_entity.id
_entity.type
_entity.pdbx_description
1 polymer ?
#
loop_
_entity_poly.entity_id
_entity_poly.type
_entity_poly.pdbx_seq_one_letter_code
_entity_poly.pdbx_strand_id
1 'polypeptide(L)'
;MVIHFEGILDGTTATLIILSSTIFGLLSLYKSIKLKAKLLTIAALMMFFVGCLWLGPTVDFFMVLLSGENISPIEVYSLLSYLWVAPALIFAIWLGGELIFPKRKWIFVGIFIVLGVIFEYFLWFQTDASFTWELVNPGEDLIDAHFVRTHPTFLMIAVFLVSALVFLGIGFAIKAKQSTGQLRRKFTYLSIGNIIFVLCGALDSILTIPLAIGVVRIVMATFALWMYLGLKT
;
A
#
# COMPACT_ATOMS: atom_id res chain seq x y z
N MET A 1 -23.78 21.48 0.76
CA MET A 1 -23.18 20.23 0.26
C MET A 1 -22.64 19.50 1.48
N VAL A 2 -23.16 18.30 1.76
CA VAL A 2 -22.77 17.53 2.94
C VAL A 2 -22.42 16.15 2.43
N ILE A 3 -21.13 15.81 2.42
CA ILE A 3 -20.68 14.46 2.14
C ILE A 3 -21.32 13.54 3.17
N HIS A 4 -21.83 12.40 2.73
CA HIS A 4 -22.36 11.39 3.63
C HIS A 4 -21.29 10.93 4.63
N PHE A 5 -21.73 10.50 5.82
CA PHE A 5 -20.83 10.06 6.88
C PHE A 5 -19.85 8.97 6.39
N GLU A 6 -20.33 8.07 5.53
CA GLU A 6 -19.53 6.99 4.94
C GLU A 6 -18.42 7.53 4.04
N GLY A 7 -18.73 8.50 3.17
CA GLY A 7 -17.73 9.19 2.34
C GLY A 7 -16.71 9.97 3.16
N ILE A 8 -17.12 10.60 4.28
CA ILE A 8 -16.18 11.26 5.20
C ILE A 8 -15.25 10.22 5.84
N LEU A 9 -15.78 9.11 6.32
CA LEU A 9 -14.99 8.05 6.94
C LEU A 9 -13.99 7.43 5.96
N ASP A 10 -14.45 7.10 4.75
CA ASP A 10 -13.62 6.57 3.66
C ASP A 10 -12.47 7.53 3.34
N GLY A 11 -12.81 8.77 2.94
CA GLY A 11 -11.84 9.76 2.49
C GLY A 11 -10.83 10.17 3.56
N THR A 12 -11.28 10.37 4.81
CA THR A 12 -10.38 10.75 5.92
C THR A 12 -9.44 9.61 6.31
N THR A 13 -9.91 8.35 6.33
CA THR A 13 -9.06 7.20 6.68
C THR A 13 -8.09 6.84 5.55
N ALA A 14 -8.48 6.99 4.28
CA ALA A 14 -7.57 6.91 3.14
C ALA A 14 -6.46 7.98 3.23
N THR A 15 -6.86 9.23 3.50
CA THR A 15 -5.92 10.35 3.65
C THR A 15 -4.96 10.14 4.81
N LEU A 16 -5.43 9.57 5.93
CA LEU A 16 -4.59 9.22 7.08
C LEU A 16 -3.46 8.24 6.70
N ILE A 17 -3.74 7.26 5.84
CA ILE A 17 -2.72 6.31 5.36
C ILE A 17 -1.65 7.04 4.54
N ILE A 18 -2.05 7.91 3.62
CA ILE A 18 -1.12 8.72 2.80
C ILE A 18 -0.27 9.62 3.70
N LEU A 19 -0.89 10.33 4.63
CA LEU A 19 -0.19 11.24 5.54
C LEU A 19 0.82 10.48 6.41
N SER A 20 0.40 9.38 7.03
CA SER A 20 1.30 8.55 7.84
C SER A 20 2.49 8.05 7.02
N SER A 21 2.21 7.47 5.85
CA SER A 21 3.24 6.93 4.95
C SER A 21 4.20 8.00 4.44
N THR A 22 3.68 9.18 4.12
CA THR A 22 4.48 10.33 3.68
C THR A 22 5.34 10.86 4.82
N ILE A 23 4.79 11.05 6.02
CA ILE A 23 5.53 11.55 7.18
C ILE A 23 6.67 10.61 7.54
N PHE A 24 6.40 9.32 7.75
CA PHE A 24 7.44 8.35 8.11
C PHE A 24 8.41 8.04 6.95
N GLY A 25 7.93 8.12 5.70
CA GLY A 25 8.75 8.08 4.50
C GLY A 25 9.76 9.22 4.47
N LEU A 26 9.31 10.47 4.62
CA LEU A 26 10.17 11.66 4.63
C LEU A 26 11.14 11.66 5.82
N LEU A 27 10.70 11.27 7.01
CA LEU A 27 11.59 11.13 8.18
C LEU A 27 12.70 10.09 7.94
N SER A 28 12.36 8.99 7.28
CA SER A 28 13.34 7.97 6.88
C SER A 28 14.29 8.51 5.82
N LEU A 29 13.77 9.20 4.80
CA LEU A 29 14.58 9.79 3.74
C LEU A 29 15.57 10.82 4.30
N TYR A 30 15.12 11.74 5.15
CA TYR A 30 15.96 12.73 5.82
C TYR A 30 17.11 12.08 6.57
N LYS A 31 16.82 11.06 7.39
CA LYS A 31 17.86 10.30 8.10
C LYS A 31 18.78 9.55 7.15
N SER A 32 18.25 9.01 6.05
CA SER A 32 19.03 8.25 5.09
C SER A 32 20.09 9.13 4.42
N ILE A 33 19.76 10.39 4.14
CA ILE A 33 20.68 11.38 3.58
C ILE A 33 21.76 11.72 4.62
N LYS A 34 21.35 12.03 5.87
CA LYS A 34 22.29 12.38 6.95
C LYS A 34 23.27 11.25 7.28
N LEU A 35 22.81 10.00 7.24
CA LEU A 35 23.59 8.81 7.60
C LEU A 35 24.21 8.10 6.39
N LYS A 36 23.95 8.58 5.16
CA LYS A 36 24.28 7.89 3.90
C LYS A 36 23.81 6.42 3.87
N ALA A 37 22.65 6.14 4.48
CA ALA A 37 22.13 4.79 4.68
C ALA A 37 21.18 4.38 3.56
N LYS A 38 21.70 3.68 2.54
CA LYS A 38 20.93 3.23 1.36
C LYS A 38 19.66 2.45 1.69
N LEU A 39 19.70 1.56 2.67
CA LEU A 39 18.55 0.76 3.12
C LEU A 39 17.36 1.65 3.53
N LEU A 40 17.66 2.74 4.22
CA LEU A 40 16.64 3.65 4.74
C LEU A 40 16.02 4.51 3.63
N THR A 41 16.81 4.84 2.58
CA THR A 41 16.27 5.47 1.37
C THR A 41 15.28 4.55 0.66
N ILE A 42 15.61 3.27 0.49
CA ILE A 42 14.72 2.32 -0.18
C ILE A 42 13.43 2.09 0.62
N ALA A 43 13.53 2.00 1.95
CA ALA A 43 12.34 1.90 2.78
C ALA A 43 11.48 3.16 2.76
N ALA A 44 12.09 4.35 2.67
CA ALA A 44 11.36 5.60 2.52
C ALA A 44 10.52 5.60 1.24
N LEU A 45 11.12 5.20 0.11
CA LEU A 45 10.43 5.06 -1.17
C LEU A 45 9.31 4.02 -1.09
N MET A 46 9.60 2.85 -0.52
CA MET A 46 8.59 1.80 -0.31
C MET A 46 7.39 2.32 0.48
N MET A 47 7.61 2.98 1.62
CA MET A 47 6.51 3.53 2.43
C MET A 47 5.72 4.57 1.66
N PHE A 48 6.40 5.47 0.95
CA PHE A 48 5.74 6.48 0.12
C PHE A 48 4.81 5.84 -0.92
N PHE A 49 5.31 4.89 -1.73
CA PHE A 49 4.51 4.21 -2.75
C PHE A 49 3.38 3.35 -2.17
N VAL A 50 3.58 2.74 -1.00
CA VAL A 50 2.49 2.05 -0.28
C VAL A 50 1.39 3.03 0.12
N GLY A 51 1.75 4.22 0.62
CA GLY A 51 0.76 5.26 0.93
C GLY A 51 -0.04 5.67 -0.30
N CYS A 52 0.64 5.82 -1.44
CA CYS A 52 0.02 6.17 -2.72
C CYS A 52 -1.06 5.18 -3.19
N LEU A 53 -1.14 3.97 -2.63
CA LEU A 53 -2.20 3.02 -2.97
C LEU A 53 -3.62 3.51 -2.62
N TRP A 54 -3.74 4.52 -1.75
CA TRP A 54 -5.01 5.16 -1.40
C TRP A 54 -5.20 6.53 -2.07
N LEU A 55 -4.43 6.85 -3.13
CA LEU A 55 -4.55 8.13 -3.81
C LEU A 55 -5.92 8.33 -4.49
N GLY A 56 -6.52 7.29 -5.08
CA GLY A 56 -7.86 7.38 -5.67
C GLY A 56 -8.91 7.91 -4.69
N PRO A 57 -9.18 7.22 -3.56
CA PRO A 57 -10.16 7.69 -2.57
C PRO A 57 -9.79 9.03 -1.93
N THR A 58 -8.50 9.32 -1.73
CA THR A 58 -8.10 10.64 -1.21
C THR A 58 -8.36 11.76 -2.20
N VAL A 59 -8.02 11.59 -3.48
CA VAL A 59 -8.25 12.63 -4.50
C VAL A 59 -9.74 12.82 -4.71
N ASP A 60 -10.52 11.74 -4.77
CA ASP A 60 -11.97 11.81 -4.93
C ASP A 60 -12.62 12.55 -3.75
N PHE A 61 -12.20 12.24 -2.52
CA PHE A 61 -12.66 12.95 -1.33
C PHE A 61 -12.40 14.46 -1.39
N PHE A 62 -11.19 14.88 -1.78
CA PHE A 62 -10.90 16.30 -1.89
C PHE A 62 -11.62 16.97 -3.06
N MET A 63 -11.84 16.26 -4.18
CA MET A 63 -12.66 16.80 -5.27
C MET A 63 -14.09 17.03 -4.81
N VAL A 64 -14.74 16.03 -4.20
CA VAL A 64 -16.11 16.18 -3.70
C VAL A 64 -16.19 17.30 -2.65
N LEU A 65 -15.22 17.40 -1.74
CA LEU A 65 -15.19 18.48 -0.72
C LEU A 65 -15.06 19.89 -1.32
N LEU A 66 -14.28 20.05 -2.39
CA LEU A 66 -13.89 21.36 -2.90
C LEU A 66 -14.74 21.83 -4.08
N SER A 67 -15.12 20.92 -4.98
CA SER A 67 -15.92 21.22 -6.18
C SER A 67 -17.31 20.59 -6.17
N GLY A 68 -17.58 19.62 -5.30
CA GLY A 68 -18.84 18.87 -5.33
C GLY A 68 -18.96 17.90 -6.50
N GLU A 69 -17.84 17.54 -7.10
CA GLU A 69 -17.77 16.61 -8.22
C GLU A 69 -16.79 15.49 -7.85
N ASN A 70 -17.10 14.25 -8.25
CA ASN A 70 -16.17 13.13 -8.15
C ASN A 70 -15.12 13.18 -9.27
N ILE A 71 -14.09 12.35 -9.16
CA ILE A 71 -13.12 12.11 -10.22
C ILE A 71 -13.85 11.70 -11.51
N SER A 72 -13.51 12.37 -12.61
CA SER A 72 -13.99 12.03 -13.94
C SER A 72 -12.84 12.10 -14.95
N PRO A 73 -12.63 11.07 -15.79
CA PRO A 73 -13.45 9.86 -15.92
C PRO A 73 -13.19 8.86 -14.75
N ILE A 74 -14.17 8.00 -14.45
CA ILE A 74 -14.23 7.21 -13.19
C ILE A 74 -13.06 6.22 -13.03
N GLU A 75 -12.51 5.76 -14.15
CA GLU A 75 -11.39 4.82 -14.24
C GLU A 75 -10.12 5.40 -13.62
N VAL A 76 -9.97 6.72 -13.63
CA VAL A 76 -8.83 7.43 -13.03
C VAL A 76 -8.73 7.14 -11.53
N TYR A 77 -9.85 6.89 -10.84
CA TYR A 77 -9.84 6.47 -9.44
C TYR A 77 -8.99 5.21 -9.24
N SER A 78 -9.22 4.16 -10.04
CA SER A 78 -8.50 2.90 -9.94
C SER A 78 -7.06 3.03 -10.41
N LEU A 79 -6.81 3.81 -11.48
CA LEU A 79 -5.45 4.09 -11.93
C LEU A 79 -4.62 4.75 -10.83
N LEU A 80 -5.16 5.77 -10.17
CA LEU A 80 -4.49 6.46 -9.07
C LEU A 80 -4.21 5.55 -7.88
N SER A 81 -5.12 4.62 -7.57
CA SER A 81 -4.93 3.67 -6.46
C SER A 81 -3.93 2.56 -6.80
N TYR A 82 -3.87 2.07 -8.04
CA TYR A 82 -3.15 0.83 -8.35
C TYR A 82 -1.85 0.99 -9.14
N LEU A 83 -1.58 2.15 -9.76
CA LEU A 83 -0.31 2.47 -10.44
C LEU A 83 0.92 2.29 -9.53
N TRP A 84 0.72 2.39 -8.22
CA TRP A 84 1.81 2.36 -7.25
C TRP A 84 2.13 0.96 -6.74
N VAL A 85 1.33 -0.05 -7.11
CA VAL A 85 1.51 -1.45 -6.69
C VAL A 85 2.88 -1.96 -7.12
N ALA A 86 3.23 -1.83 -8.40
CA ALA A 86 4.50 -2.36 -8.91
C ALA A 86 5.71 -1.63 -8.27
N PRO A 87 5.78 -0.28 -8.24
CA PRO A 87 6.83 0.43 -7.52
C PRO A 87 6.96 0.01 -6.05
N ALA A 88 5.85 0.02 -5.30
CA ALA A 88 5.83 -0.35 -3.87
C ALA A 88 6.43 -1.74 -3.66
N LEU A 89 5.97 -2.72 -4.46
CA LEU A 89 6.38 -4.11 -4.34
C LEU A 89 7.85 -4.32 -4.72
N ILE A 90 8.34 -3.66 -5.78
CA ILE A 90 9.74 -3.73 -6.18
C ILE A 90 10.66 -3.27 -5.04
N PHE A 91 10.35 -2.13 -4.42
CA PHE A 91 11.14 -1.64 -3.28
C PHE A 91 10.99 -2.53 -2.04
N ALA A 92 9.81 -3.07 -1.79
CA ALA A 92 9.56 -3.98 -0.67
C ALA A 92 10.36 -5.28 -0.80
N ILE A 93 10.34 -5.90 -1.99
CA ILE A 93 11.09 -7.13 -2.28
C ILE A 93 12.59 -6.86 -2.29
N TRP A 94 13.03 -5.71 -2.80
CA TRP A 94 14.43 -5.32 -2.70
C TRP A 94 14.88 -5.20 -1.24
N LEU A 95 14.09 -4.50 -0.41
CA LEU A 95 14.38 -4.32 1.01
C LEU A 95 14.43 -5.65 1.76
N GLY A 96 13.41 -6.50 1.58
CA GLY A 96 13.38 -7.84 2.15
C GLY A 96 14.53 -8.71 1.66
N GLY A 97 14.84 -8.65 0.37
CA GLY A 97 15.95 -9.39 -0.21
C GLY A 97 17.30 -8.99 0.34
N GLU A 98 17.55 -7.70 0.54
CA GLU A 98 18.78 -7.20 1.16
C GLU A 98 18.96 -7.73 2.58
N LEU A 99 17.87 -7.77 3.35
CA LEU A 99 17.89 -8.12 4.78
C LEU A 99 17.83 -9.64 5.04
N ILE A 100 17.21 -10.42 4.16
CA ILE A 100 16.95 -11.85 4.38
C ILE A 100 17.83 -12.73 3.50
N PHE A 101 17.95 -12.44 2.19
CA PHE A 101 18.62 -13.27 1.18
C PHE A 101 19.44 -12.45 0.17
N PRO A 102 20.49 -11.73 0.61
CA PRO A 102 21.19 -10.74 -0.21
C PRO A 102 21.79 -11.31 -1.50
N LYS A 103 22.21 -12.58 -1.49
CA LYS A 103 22.79 -13.28 -2.67
C LYS A 103 21.78 -13.51 -3.79
N ARG A 104 20.47 -13.58 -3.48
CA ARG A 104 19.40 -13.90 -4.45
C ARG A 104 18.42 -12.74 -4.65
N LYS A 105 18.63 -11.59 -4.00
CA LYS A 105 17.69 -10.46 -4.02
C LYS A 105 17.29 -10.04 -5.44
N TRP A 106 18.24 -9.99 -6.37
CA TRP A 106 18.00 -9.52 -7.74
C TRP A 106 17.18 -10.52 -8.57
N ILE A 107 17.21 -11.81 -8.23
CA ILE A 107 16.35 -12.81 -8.86
C ILE A 107 14.90 -12.51 -8.49
N PHE A 108 14.60 -12.32 -7.20
CA PHE A 108 13.26 -12.00 -6.74
C PHE A 108 12.79 -10.64 -7.27
N VAL A 109 13.63 -9.60 -7.18
CA VAL A 109 13.32 -8.29 -7.75
C VAL A 109 13.01 -8.39 -9.24
N GLY A 110 13.80 -9.14 -10.02
CA GLY A 110 13.55 -9.36 -11.44
C GLY A 110 12.20 -10.02 -11.72
N ILE A 111 11.84 -11.06 -10.96
CA ILE A 111 10.52 -11.70 -11.07
C ILE A 111 9.40 -10.69 -10.82
N PHE A 112 9.49 -9.89 -9.75
CA PHE A 112 8.45 -8.91 -9.41
C PHE A 112 8.42 -7.70 -10.36
N ILE A 113 9.53 -7.35 -11.01
CA ILE A 113 9.52 -6.38 -12.11
C ILE A 113 8.70 -6.92 -13.28
N VAL A 114 8.97 -8.17 -13.71
CA VAL A 114 8.24 -8.77 -14.84
C VAL A 114 6.74 -8.89 -14.53
N LEU A 115 6.39 -9.39 -13.34
CA LEU A 115 4.99 -9.46 -12.91
C LEU A 115 4.38 -8.06 -12.76
N GLY A 116 5.13 -7.08 -12.26
CA GLY A 116 4.69 -5.69 -12.17
C GLY A 116 4.37 -5.09 -13.53
N VAL A 117 5.21 -5.32 -14.55
CA VAL A 117 4.96 -4.86 -15.92
C VAL A 117 3.69 -5.50 -16.50
N ILE A 118 3.46 -6.79 -16.26
CA ILE A 118 2.23 -7.46 -16.68
C ILE A 118 1.01 -6.87 -15.97
N PHE A 119 1.12 -6.56 -14.68
CA PHE A 119 0.04 -5.95 -13.91
C PHE A 119 -0.29 -4.55 -14.43
N GLU A 120 0.73 -3.71 -14.66
CA GLU A 120 0.59 -2.38 -15.23
C GLU A 120 -0.04 -2.44 -16.63
N TYR A 121 0.32 -3.42 -17.47
CA TYR A 121 -0.33 -3.60 -18.76
C TYR A 121 -1.85 -3.78 -18.62
N PHE A 122 -2.31 -4.68 -17.74
CA PHE A 122 -3.74 -4.83 -17.52
C PHE A 122 -4.38 -3.59 -16.90
N LEU A 123 -3.68 -2.94 -15.97
CA LEU A 123 -4.16 -1.73 -15.31
C LEU A 123 -4.40 -0.60 -16.32
N TRP A 124 -3.49 -0.37 -17.28
CA TRP A 124 -3.55 0.74 -18.23
C TRP A 124 -4.39 0.47 -19.48
N PHE A 125 -4.43 -0.78 -19.95
CA PHE A 125 -5.08 -1.13 -21.21
C PHE A 125 -6.38 -1.91 -21.05
N GLN A 126 -6.68 -2.39 -19.85
CA GLN A 126 -7.87 -3.20 -19.54
C GLN A 126 -8.49 -2.77 -18.20
N THR A 127 -8.45 -1.48 -17.87
CA THR A 127 -8.98 -0.94 -16.60
C THR A 127 -10.45 -1.32 -16.43
N ASP A 128 -11.27 -1.13 -17.46
CA ASP A 128 -12.72 -1.39 -17.44
C ASP A 128 -13.07 -2.88 -17.31
N ALA A 129 -12.17 -3.77 -17.77
CA ALA A 129 -12.31 -5.21 -17.57
C ALA A 129 -11.78 -5.67 -16.21
N SER A 130 -10.92 -4.87 -15.58
CA SER A 130 -10.25 -5.17 -14.32
C SER A 130 -11.05 -4.74 -13.10
N PHE A 131 -11.88 -3.72 -13.24
CA PHE A 131 -12.62 -3.09 -12.15
C PHE A 131 -14.09 -2.87 -12.50
N THR A 132 -14.93 -2.86 -11.46
CA THR A 132 -16.28 -2.32 -11.49
C THR A 132 -16.37 -1.16 -10.53
N TRP A 133 -17.08 -0.10 -10.90
CA TRP A 133 -17.25 1.08 -10.08
C TRP A 133 -18.71 1.32 -9.73
N GLU A 134 -18.95 1.74 -8.50
CA GLU A 134 -20.26 2.16 -8.00
C GLU A 134 -20.15 3.60 -7.48
N LEU A 135 -21.12 4.44 -7.87
CA LEU A 135 -21.26 5.80 -7.39
C LEU A 135 -22.76 6.10 -7.26
N VAL A 136 -23.28 5.98 -6.03
CA VAL A 136 -24.73 6.04 -5.77
C VAL A 136 -25.24 7.47 -5.85
N ASN A 137 -24.62 8.40 -5.10
CA ASN A 137 -24.97 9.82 -5.10
C ASN A 137 -23.75 10.66 -5.53
N PRO A 138 -23.59 10.97 -6.83
CA PRO A 138 -22.50 11.80 -7.32
C PRO A 138 -22.44 13.16 -6.61
N GLY A 139 -21.24 13.56 -6.18
CA GLY A 139 -21.01 14.81 -5.43
C GLY A 139 -21.35 14.75 -3.93
N GLU A 140 -21.82 13.60 -3.45
CA GLU A 140 -22.15 13.39 -2.02
C GLU A 140 -21.49 12.12 -1.45
N ASP A 141 -21.31 11.10 -2.28
CA ASP A 141 -20.57 9.86 -1.98
C ASP A 141 -19.21 9.84 -2.69
N LEU A 142 -18.34 8.92 -2.27
CA LEU A 142 -17.08 8.62 -2.97
C LEU A 142 -17.27 7.44 -3.93
N ILE A 143 -16.42 7.37 -4.95
CA ILE A 143 -16.36 6.22 -5.86
C ILE A 143 -15.91 4.98 -5.07
N ASP A 144 -16.69 3.91 -5.19
CA ASP A 144 -16.32 2.58 -4.70
C ASP A 144 -15.87 1.71 -5.88
N ALA A 145 -14.66 1.15 -5.80
CA ALA A 145 -14.05 0.40 -6.89
C ALA A 145 -13.70 -1.02 -6.44
N HIS A 146 -14.23 -2.00 -7.16
CA HIS A 146 -14.02 -3.41 -6.87
C HIS A 146 -13.24 -4.09 -7.99
N PHE A 147 -12.28 -4.93 -7.63
CA PHE A 147 -11.67 -5.83 -8.62
C PHE A 147 -12.68 -6.82 -9.16
N VAL A 148 -12.68 -7.01 -10.48
CA VAL A 148 -13.34 -8.16 -11.11
C VAL A 148 -12.56 -9.41 -10.73
N ARG A 149 -13.14 -10.23 -9.84
CA ARG A 149 -12.44 -11.38 -9.21
C ARG A 149 -11.96 -12.46 -10.17
N THR A 150 -12.56 -12.55 -11.36
CA THR A 150 -12.17 -13.49 -12.42
C THR A 150 -11.06 -12.93 -13.32
N HIS A 151 -10.77 -11.63 -13.25
CA HIS A 151 -9.78 -10.98 -14.10
C HIS A 151 -8.35 -11.23 -13.58
N PRO A 152 -7.34 -11.35 -14.46
CA PRO A 152 -5.95 -11.55 -14.05
C PRO A 152 -5.42 -10.53 -13.04
N THR A 153 -5.87 -9.27 -13.07
CA THR A 153 -5.44 -8.23 -12.11
C THR A 153 -5.72 -8.60 -10.66
N PHE A 154 -6.90 -9.14 -10.36
CA PHE A 154 -7.25 -9.62 -9.03
C PHE A 154 -6.31 -10.74 -8.56
N LEU A 155 -6.08 -11.73 -9.43
CA LEU A 155 -5.20 -12.86 -9.12
C LEU A 155 -3.76 -12.40 -8.87
N MET A 156 -3.29 -11.41 -9.63
CA MET A 156 -1.95 -10.84 -9.45
C MET A 156 -1.81 -10.10 -8.13
N ILE A 157 -2.79 -9.27 -7.74
CA ILE A 157 -2.80 -8.63 -6.42
C ILE A 157 -2.79 -9.66 -5.30
N ALA A 158 -3.59 -10.72 -5.41
CA ALA A 158 -3.59 -11.81 -4.43
C ALA A 158 -2.20 -12.48 -4.34
N VAL A 159 -1.55 -12.78 -5.47
CA VAL A 159 -0.18 -13.32 -5.51
C VAL A 159 0.83 -12.36 -4.89
N PHE A 160 0.72 -11.05 -5.16
CA PHE A 160 1.60 -10.03 -4.60
C PHE A 160 1.45 -9.92 -3.09
N LEU A 161 0.22 -9.89 -2.57
CA LEU A 161 -0.07 -9.83 -1.14
C LEU A 161 0.42 -11.09 -0.42
N VAL A 162 0.11 -12.28 -0.94
CA VAL A 162 0.59 -13.55 -0.37
C VAL A 162 2.12 -13.59 -0.36
N SER A 163 2.75 -13.17 -1.46
CA SER A 163 4.21 -13.12 -1.54
C SER A 163 4.81 -12.13 -0.55
N ALA A 164 4.26 -10.92 -0.43
CA ALA A 164 4.69 -9.93 0.55
C ALA A 164 4.55 -10.47 1.99
N LEU A 165 3.46 -11.17 2.29
CA LEU A 165 3.27 -11.80 3.61
C LEU A 165 4.32 -12.86 3.89
N VAL A 166 4.57 -13.76 2.93
CA VAL A 166 5.54 -14.86 3.11
C VAL A 166 6.97 -14.31 3.20
N PHE A 167 7.38 -13.50 2.24
CA PHE A 167 8.77 -13.03 2.16
C PHE A 167 9.09 -11.97 3.20
N LEU A 168 8.19 -11.02 3.45
CA LEU A 168 8.45 -9.89 4.33
C LEU A 168 7.87 -10.14 5.71
N GLY A 169 6.57 -10.40 5.81
CA GLY A 169 5.90 -10.65 7.09
C GLY A 169 6.53 -11.82 7.86
N ILE A 170 6.42 -13.04 7.31
CA ILE A 170 6.94 -14.28 7.91
C ILE A 170 8.47 -14.31 7.86
N GLY A 171 9.08 -13.90 6.75
CA GLY A 171 10.55 -13.86 6.62
C GLY A 171 11.21 -12.99 7.69
N PHE A 172 10.68 -11.79 7.96
CA PHE A 172 11.19 -10.95 9.06
C PHE A 172 10.89 -11.54 10.44
N ALA A 173 9.75 -12.22 10.64
CA ALA A 173 9.46 -12.91 11.91
C ALA A 173 10.50 -14.01 12.21
N ILE A 174 10.86 -14.80 11.20
CA ILE A 174 11.90 -15.83 11.32
C ILE A 174 13.24 -15.19 11.66
N LYS A 175 13.61 -14.11 10.98
CA LYS A 175 14.84 -13.36 11.28
C LYS A 175 14.84 -12.74 12.68
N ALA A 176 13.70 -12.26 13.16
CA ALA A 176 13.56 -11.76 14.52
C ALA A 176 13.84 -12.88 15.54
N LYS A 177 13.27 -14.08 15.33
CA LYS A 177 13.49 -15.25 16.18
C LYS A 177 14.97 -15.67 16.22
N GLN A 178 15.66 -15.59 15.08
CA GLN A 178 17.09 -15.92 14.96
C GLN A 178 18.02 -14.85 15.52
N SER A 179 17.54 -13.61 15.68
CA SER A 179 18.33 -12.48 16.18
C SER A 179 18.20 -12.33 17.69
N THR A 180 19.06 -11.50 18.31
CA THR A 180 18.99 -11.16 19.74
C THR A 180 19.02 -9.64 19.95
N GLY A 181 18.70 -9.19 21.17
CA GLY A 181 18.80 -7.80 21.58
C GLY A 181 18.03 -6.82 20.67
N GLN A 182 18.70 -5.72 20.30
CA GLN A 182 18.10 -4.68 19.47
C GLN A 182 17.73 -5.17 18.06
N LEU A 183 18.51 -6.10 17.48
CA LEU A 183 18.26 -6.60 16.14
C LEU A 183 16.96 -7.41 16.07
N ARG A 184 16.69 -8.24 17.09
CA ARG A 184 15.40 -8.94 17.23
C ARG A 184 14.24 -7.96 17.19
N ARG A 185 14.29 -6.91 18.03
CA ARG A 185 13.24 -5.90 18.12
C ARG A 185 12.98 -5.19 16.78
N LYS A 186 14.05 -4.86 16.04
CA LYS A 186 13.95 -4.24 14.71
C LYS A 186 13.25 -5.15 13.70
N PHE A 187 13.66 -6.42 13.60
CA PHE A 187 12.97 -7.36 12.72
C PHE A 187 11.53 -7.65 13.14
N THR A 188 11.22 -7.65 14.44
CA THR A 188 9.83 -7.75 14.92
C THR A 188 8.97 -6.59 14.40
N TYR A 189 9.48 -5.35 14.45
CA TYR A 189 8.73 -4.20 13.92
C TYR A 189 8.53 -4.27 12.41
N LEU A 190 9.55 -4.68 11.65
CA LEU A 190 9.42 -4.90 10.21
C LEU A 190 8.38 -5.97 9.89
N SER A 191 8.36 -7.07 10.65
CA SER A 191 7.40 -8.14 10.50
C SER A 191 5.97 -7.66 10.79
N ILE A 192 5.75 -6.99 11.92
CA ILE A 192 4.44 -6.46 12.31
C ILE A 192 3.92 -5.49 11.25
N GLY A 193 4.76 -4.56 10.78
CA GLY A 193 4.40 -3.63 9.72
C GLY A 193 3.90 -4.37 8.48
N ASN A 194 4.69 -5.30 7.93
CA ASN A 194 4.30 -6.02 6.72
C ASN A 194 3.05 -6.90 6.90
N ILE A 195 2.87 -7.51 8.07
CA ILE A 195 1.66 -8.29 8.38
C ILE A 195 0.43 -7.37 8.41
N ILE A 196 0.52 -6.22 9.09
CA ILE A 196 -0.56 -5.21 9.10
C ILE A 196 -0.88 -4.78 7.67
N PHE A 197 0.15 -4.45 6.87
CA PHE A 197 -0.05 -4.04 5.49
C PHE A 197 -0.80 -5.09 4.66
N VAL A 198 -0.36 -6.34 4.71
CA VAL A 198 -1.00 -7.37 3.88
C VAL A 198 -2.40 -7.69 4.37
N LEU A 199 -2.60 -7.89 5.68
CA LEU A 199 -3.91 -8.25 6.21
C LEU A 199 -4.91 -7.12 6.03
N CYS A 200 -4.54 -5.89 6.38
CA CYS A 200 -5.44 -4.75 6.21
C CYS A 200 -5.67 -4.44 4.73
N GLY A 201 -4.67 -4.56 3.84
CA GLY A 201 -4.87 -4.32 2.41
C GLY A 201 -5.78 -5.37 1.76
N ALA A 202 -5.64 -6.64 2.16
CA ALA A 202 -6.55 -7.69 1.74
C ALA A 202 -7.98 -7.46 2.26
N LEU A 203 -8.13 -7.10 3.55
CA LEU A 203 -9.42 -6.78 4.15
C LEU A 203 -10.09 -5.57 3.50
N ASP A 204 -9.34 -4.50 3.23
CA ASP A 204 -9.81 -3.29 2.55
C ASP A 204 -10.39 -3.60 1.16
N SER A 205 -9.83 -4.61 0.48
CA SER A 205 -10.27 -5.02 -0.88
C SER A 205 -11.46 -5.98 -0.89
N ILE A 206 -11.90 -6.51 0.25
CA ILE A 206 -12.99 -7.51 0.32
C ILE A 206 -14.17 -7.09 1.20
N LEU A 207 -13.95 -6.17 2.14
CA LEU A 207 -15.00 -5.66 3.00
C LEU A 207 -15.89 -4.71 2.20
N THR A 208 -17.20 -4.77 2.46
CA THR A 208 -18.19 -3.89 1.83
C THR A 208 -18.88 -2.98 2.85
N ILE A 209 -18.53 -3.11 4.13
CA ILE A 209 -19.13 -2.33 5.23
C ILE A 209 -18.22 -1.12 5.48
N PRO A 210 -18.67 0.13 5.23
CA PRO A 210 -17.83 1.33 5.33
C PRO A 210 -17.16 1.50 6.69
N LEU A 211 -17.89 1.20 7.78
CA LEU A 211 -17.32 1.28 9.13
C LEU A 211 -16.16 0.29 9.34
N ALA A 212 -16.27 -0.93 8.82
CA ALA A 212 -15.23 -1.95 8.93
C ALA A 212 -13.99 -1.56 8.11
N ILE A 213 -14.20 -1.03 6.90
CA ILE A 213 -13.15 -0.45 6.05
C ILE A 213 -12.40 0.66 6.81
N GLY A 214 -13.12 1.62 7.37
CA GLY A 214 -12.51 2.72 8.14
C GLY A 214 -11.63 2.24 9.30
N VAL A 215 -12.09 1.24 10.07
CA VAL A 215 -11.29 0.64 11.16
C VAL A 215 -10.03 -0.04 10.61
N VAL A 216 -10.16 -0.82 9.54
CA VAL A 216 -9.03 -1.49 8.89
C VAL A 216 -7.99 -0.48 8.40
N ARG A 217 -8.43 0.64 7.83
CA ARG A 217 -7.55 1.71 7.34
C ARG A 217 -6.85 2.48 8.46
N ILE A 218 -7.50 2.69 9.60
CA ILE A 218 -6.85 3.26 10.79
C ILE A 218 -5.70 2.35 11.27
N VAL A 219 -5.93 1.03 11.30
CA VAL A 219 -4.87 0.07 11.66
C VAL A 219 -3.77 0.08 10.59
N MET A 220 -4.14 0.06 9.31
CA MET A 220 -3.22 0.16 8.17
C MET A 220 -2.32 1.39 8.26
N ALA A 221 -2.85 2.54 8.67
CA ALA A 221 -2.06 3.77 8.80
C ALA A 221 -0.88 3.63 9.78
N THR A 222 -0.90 2.65 10.69
CA THR A 222 0.24 2.37 11.59
C THR A 222 1.40 1.64 10.91
N PHE A 223 1.20 1.07 9.71
CA PHE A 223 2.23 0.36 8.93
C PHE A 223 3.54 1.12 8.85
N ALA A 224 3.49 2.37 8.40
CA ALA A 224 4.68 3.18 8.14
C ALA A 224 5.45 3.49 9.44
N LEU A 225 4.74 3.65 10.56
CA LEU A 225 5.37 3.78 11.89
C LEU A 225 6.18 2.52 12.24
N TRP A 226 5.60 1.33 12.07
CA TRP A 226 6.30 0.07 12.37
C TRP A 226 7.53 -0.12 11.48
N MET A 227 7.41 0.18 10.18
CA MET A 227 8.54 0.14 9.26
C MET A 227 9.65 1.11 9.66
N TYR A 228 9.29 2.35 10.00
CA TYR A 228 10.24 3.35 10.49
C TYR A 228 10.95 2.91 11.78
N LEU A 229 10.21 2.38 12.76
CA LEU A 229 10.80 1.87 14.01
C LEU A 229 11.73 0.68 13.78
N GLY A 230 11.43 -0.17 12.80
CA GLY A 230 12.28 -1.29 12.40
C GLY A 230 13.63 -0.86 11.79
N LEU A 231 13.68 0.30 11.16
CA LEU A 231 14.87 0.77 10.43
C LEU A 231 15.61 1.91 11.11
N LYS A 232 14.99 2.58 12.09
CA LYS A 232 15.64 3.62 12.89
C LYS A 232 16.89 3.05 13.55
N THR A 233 18.04 3.64 13.21
CA THR A 233 19.32 3.47 13.90
C THR A 233 19.38 4.35 15.13
#